data_AF-A0A2N2XMU6-F1
#
_entry.id   AF-A0A2N2XMU6-F1
#
_cell.length_a   1.000
_cell.length_b   1.000
_cell.length_c   1.000
_cell.angle_alpha   90.00
_cell.angle_beta   90.00
_cell.angle_gamma   90.00
#
_symmetry.space_group_name_H-M   'P 1'
#
loop_
_entity.id
_entity.type
_entity.pdbx_description
1 polymer ?
#
loop_
_entity_poly.entity_id
_entity_poly.type
_entity_poly.pdbx_seq_one_letter_code
_entity_poly.pdbx_strand_id
1 'polypeptide(L)'
;LLVIDGCPTRCASKLAAEKSLKISKRITITEEAKSHNIKLSSGLRLQENENTLVELVLYELENAHDNAAVVSIESNTSYHFDYESFQNGKFIFRVPGNPQIYFNENDCWAYVIGNRARIGVTDFVQQNLSDILYFTPPEIGAEIDQFGEVGEIESSKSVFELISPVTGKVISVNKTLEQKPELINENPYESGWVAEIELTDFESDKELLIGFDKYFEIIKKKVEDLNG
;
A
#
# COMPACT_ATOMS: atom_id res chain seq x y z
N LEU A 1 -26.67 10.29 -3.68
CA LEU A 1 -25.77 10.72 -4.76
C LEU A 1 -24.45 11.16 -4.14
N LEU A 2 -23.34 10.54 -4.53
CA LEU A 2 -22.01 11.09 -4.28
C LEU A 2 -21.77 12.25 -5.25
N VAL A 3 -21.33 13.39 -4.74
CA VAL A 3 -20.99 14.57 -5.55
C VAL A 3 -19.55 14.95 -5.30
N ILE A 4 -18.77 15.08 -6.38
CA ILE A 4 -17.37 15.50 -6.34
C ILE A 4 -17.28 16.88 -6.99
N ASP A 5 -16.88 17.88 -6.21
CA ASP A 5 -16.66 19.25 -6.66
C ASP A 5 -15.16 19.51 -6.82
N GLY A 6 -14.74 19.91 -8.02
CA GLY A 6 -13.32 20.17 -8.31
C GLY A 6 -12.74 21.38 -7.56
N CYS A 7 -13.57 22.32 -7.12
CA CYS A 7 -13.14 23.53 -6.42
C CYS A 7 -14.24 24.11 -5.52
N PRO A 8 -13.94 25.13 -4.68
CA PRO A 8 -14.89 25.63 -3.67
C PRO A 8 -16.15 26.30 -4.24
N THR A 9 -16.22 26.53 -5.56
CA THR A 9 -17.40 27.10 -6.22
C THR A 9 -18.59 26.14 -6.26
N ARG A 10 -18.34 24.83 -6.00
CA ARG A 10 -19.34 23.78 -5.79
C ARG A 10 -20.35 23.63 -6.94
N CYS A 11 -19.88 23.69 -8.18
CA CYS A 11 -20.73 23.63 -9.38
C CYS A 11 -21.55 22.33 -9.49
N ALA A 12 -20.97 21.18 -9.15
CA ALA A 12 -21.67 19.90 -9.22
C ALA A 12 -22.72 19.77 -8.12
N SER A 13 -22.41 20.24 -6.90
CA SER A 13 -23.39 20.30 -5.81
C SER A 13 -24.57 21.21 -6.12
N LYS A 14 -24.33 22.37 -6.75
CA LYS A 14 -25.40 23.28 -7.20
C LYS A 14 -26.29 22.62 -8.25
N LEU A 15 -25.70 21.95 -9.24
CA LEU A 15 -26.44 21.22 -10.27
C LEU A 15 -27.30 20.10 -9.67
N ALA A 16 -26.76 19.33 -8.72
CA ALA A 16 -27.53 18.29 -8.03
C ALA A 16 -28.73 18.88 -7.26
N ALA A 17 -28.56 20.03 -6.62
CA ALA A 17 -29.65 20.74 -5.93
C ALA A 17 -30.73 21.26 -6.90
N GLU A 18 -30.36 21.83 -8.04
CA GLU A 18 -31.29 22.28 -9.09
C GLU A 18 -32.13 21.13 -9.67
N LYS A 19 -31.56 19.93 -9.68
CA LYS A 19 -32.24 18.69 -10.11
C LYS A 19 -33.01 18.00 -8.98
N SER A 20 -33.08 18.60 -7.79
CA SER A 20 -33.70 18.02 -6.60
C SER A 20 -33.14 16.63 -6.23
N LEU A 21 -31.86 16.38 -6.52
CA LEU A 21 -31.20 15.11 -6.20
C LEU A 21 -30.70 15.15 -4.75
N LYS A 22 -30.99 14.09 -3.99
CA LYS A 22 -30.49 13.94 -2.62
C LYS A 22 -29.00 13.58 -2.62
N ILE A 23 -28.16 14.51 -2.18
CA ILE A 23 -26.72 14.30 -1.99
C ILE A 23 -26.51 13.53 -0.69
N SER A 24 -25.82 12.40 -0.76
CA SER A 24 -25.53 11.52 0.38
C SER A 24 -24.11 11.73 0.92
N LYS A 25 -23.16 12.11 0.07
CA LYS A 25 -21.79 12.50 0.44
C LYS A 25 -21.30 13.56 -0.55
N ARG A 26 -20.53 14.53 -0.05
CA ARG A 26 -19.92 15.60 -0.84
C ARG A 26 -18.42 15.59 -0.59
N ILE A 27 -17.63 15.63 -1.65
CA ILE A 27 -16.17 15.76 -1.61
C ILE A 27 -15.79 17.00 -2.42
N THR A 28 -14.93 17.85 -1.87
CA THR A 28 -14.35 18.98 -2.61
C THR A 28 -12.85 18.74 -2.78
N ILE A 29 -12.39 18.49 -4.01
CA ILE A 29 -11.00 18.08 -4.29
C ILE A 29 -9.97 19.08 -3.74
N THR A 30 -10.22 20.39 -3.85
CA THR A 30 -9.32 21.41 -3.30
C THR A 30 -9.31 21.49 -1.77
N GLU A 31 -10.39 21.06 -1.11
CA GLU A 31 -10.43 20.99 0.36
C GLU A 31 -9.66 19.74 0.80
N GLU A 32 -9.83 18.62 0.11
CA GLU A 32 -9.12 17.37 0.40
C GLU A 32 -7.61 17.45 0.14
N ALA A 33 -7.20 18.13 -0.92
CA ALA A 33 -5.79 18.42 -1.14
C ALA A 33 -5.19 19.19 0.05
N LYS A 34 -5.95 20.14 0.62
CA LYS A 34 -5.48 20.97 1.73
C LYS A 34 -5.44 20.22 3.05
N SER A 35 -6.44 19.38 3.35
CA SER A 35 -6.47 18.56 4.57
C SER A 35 -5.26 17.63 4.64
N HIS A 36 -4.82 17.11 3.49
CA HIS A 36 -3.67 16.22 3.37
C HIS A 36 -2.34 16.92 3.05
N ASN A 37 -2.28 18.26 3.08
CA ASN A 37 -1.08 19.05 2.74
C ASN A 37 -0.53 18.79 1.32
N ILE A 38 -1.37 18.37 0.39
CA ILE A 38 -1.02 18.08 -1.01
C ILE A 38 -1.16 19.36 -1.86
N LYS A 39 -0.11 19.68 -2.61
CA LYS A 39 -0.13 20.79 -3.59
C LYS A 39 -0.48 20.28 -4.98
N LEU A 40 -1.65 20.67 -5.47
CA LEU A 40 -2.08 20.36 -6.83
C LEU A 40 -1.37 21.24 -7.85
N SER A 41 -0.94 20.64 -8.96
CA SER A 41 -0.43 21.33 -10.12
C SER A 41 -1.57 21.99 -10.91
N SER A 42 -1.22 22.96 -11.76
CA SER A 42 -2.17 23.59 -12.68
C SER A 42 -2.29 22.85 -14.03
N GLY A 43 -1.67 21.68 -14.15
CA GLY A 43 -1.63 20.90 -15.38
C GLY A 43 -2.92 20.14 -15.65
N LEU A 44 -3.17 19.80 -16.92
CA LEU A 44 -4.28 18.92 -17.31
C LEU A 44 -3.95 17.41 -17.19
N ARG A 45 -2.73 17.09 -16.75
CA ARG A 45 -2.28 15.71 -16.52
C ARG A 45 -2.08 15.50 -15.03
N LEU A 46 -2.50 14.33 -14.54
CA LEU A 46 -2.21 13.89 -13.18
C LEU A 46 -0.71 13.69 -13.03
N GLN A 47 -0.16 14.23 -11.94
CA GLN A 47 1.22 13.98 -11.52
C GLN A 47 1.16 13.26 -10.16
N GLU A 48 2.32 13.10 -9.53
CA GLU A 48 2.47 12.35 -8.29
C GLU A 48 1.51 12.81 -7.18
N ASN A 49 1.45 14.12 -6.92
CA ASN A 49 0.57 14.70 -5.91
C ASN A 49 -0.92 14.46 -6.19
N GLU A 50 -1.34 14.60 -7.45
CA GLU A 50 -2.73 14.35 -7.85
C GLU A 50 -3.07 12.86 -7.72
N ASN A 51 -2.15 11.96 -8.08
CA ASN A 51 -2.34 10.51 -7.91
C ASN A 51 -2.46 10.16 -6.43
N THR A 52 -1.58 10.68 -5.57
CA THR A 52 -1.68 10.50 -4.11
C THR A 52 -3.02 10.98 -3.57
N LEU A 53 -3.54 12.12 -4.05
CA LEU A 53 -4.84 12.61 -3.62
C LEU A 53 -6.00 11.72 -4.08
N VAL A 54 -5.93 11.18 -5.30
CA VAL A 54 -6.92 10.23 -5.82
C VAL A 54 -6.99 9.00 -4.92
N GLU A 55 -5.83 8.43 -4.57
CA GLU A 55 -5.75 7.26 -3.68
C GLU A 55 -6.38 7.55 -2.30
N LEU A 56 -6.07 8.70 -1.70
CA LEU A 56 -6.64 9.13 -0.42
C LEU A 56 -8.17 9.28 -0.45
N VAL A 57 -8.69 9.93 -1.50
CA VAL A 57 -10.13 10.15 -1.69
C VAL A 57 -10.88 8.83 -1.88
N LEU A 58 -10.34 7.92 -2.68
CA LEU A 58 -10.95 6.63 -2.94
C LEU A 58 -10.99 5.77 -1.67
N TYR A 59 -9.91 5.75 -0.91
CA TYR A 59 -9.86 5.06 0.37
C TYR A 59 -10.94 5.57 1.35
N GLU A 60 -11.11 6.89 1.51
CA GLU A 60 -12.13 7.46 2.40
C GLU A 60 -13.56 7.14 1.93
N LEU A 61 -13.75 6.92 0.63
CA LEU A 61 -15.01 6.45 0.08
C LEU A 61 -15.27 4.98 0.41
N GLU A 62 -14.27 4.12 0.27
CA GLU A 62 -14.37 2.68 0.56
C GLU A 62 -14.64 2.42 2.04
N ASN A 63 -13.95 3.13 2.94
CA ASN A 63 -14.05 2.90 4.38
C ASN A 63 -15.22 3.63 5.07
N ALA A 64 -15.94 4.50 4.35
CA ALA A 64 -17.17 5.11 4.87
C ALA A 64 -18.38 4.14 4.89
N HIS A 65 -18.21 2.89 4.42
CA HIS A 65 -19.29 1.93 4.20
C HIS A 65 -19.43 0.82 5.27
N ASP A 66 -18.85 0.97 6.46
CA ASP A 66 -18.88 -0.02 7.55
C ASP A 66 -20.24 -0.19 8.28
N ASN A 67 -21.38 -0.05 7.58
CA ASN A 67 -22.69 -0.52 8.09
C ASN A 67 -23.76 -0.81 7.02
N ALA A 68 -23.39 -1.15 5.79
CA ALA A 68 -24.37 -1.75 4.86
C ALA A 68 -23.70 -2.55 3.74
N ALA A 69 -23.96 -3.86 3.76
CA ALA A 69 -23.88 -4.82 2.65
C ALA A 69 -22.72 -4.63 1.66
N VAL A 70 -21.74 -5.52 1.79
CA VAL A 70 -20.70 -5.83 0.81
C VAL A 70 -21.33 -5.97 -0.57
N VAL A 71 -21.23 -4.90 -1.37
CA VAL A 71 -21.27 -4.99 -2.81
C VAL A 71 -19.81 -4.90 -3.22
N SER A 72 -19.28 -6.02 -3.69
CA SER A 72 -17.99 -6.12 -4.35
C SER A 72 -18.00 -5.22 -5.60
N ILE A 73 -17.76 -3.94 -5.40
CA ILE A 73 -17.14 -3.11 -6.42
C ILE A 73 -15.66 -3.34 -6.17
N GLU A 74 -15.02 -4.11 -7.04
CA GLU A 74 -13.56 -4.16 -7.12
C GLU A 74 -13.07 -2.72 -7.18
N SER A 75 -12.60 -2.19 -6.04
CA SER A 75 -11.99 -0.89 -5.98
C SER A 75 -10.71 -0.98 -6.78
N ASN A 76 -10.80 -0.51 -8.02
CA ASN A 76 -9.65 -0.36 -8.91
C ASN A 76 -8.85 0.90 -8.48
N THR A 77 -8.60 1.06 -7.18
CA THR A 77 -7.48 1.84 -6.65
C THR A 77 -6.26 1.05 -7.07
N SER A 78 -5.64 1.52 -8.14
CA SER A 78 -4.52 0.81 -8.73
C SER A 78 -3.32 1.08 -7.82
N TYR A 79 -3.14 0.22 -6.81
CA TYR A 79 -1.84 -0.03 -6.18
C TYR A 79 -0.91 -0.62 -7.25
N HIS A 80 -0.66 0.15 -8.31
CA HIS A 80 0.14 -0.24 -9.43
C HIS A 80 1.48 0.42 -9.27
N PHE A 81 2.50 -0.42 -9.31
CA PHE A 81 3.86 0.03 -9.21
C PHE A 81 4.52 -0.05 -10.58
N ASP A 82 5.30 0.97 -10.88
CA ASP A 82 6.28 0.86 -11.95
C ASP A 82 7.48 0.09 -11.41
N TYR A 83 7.86 -0.99 -12.09
CA TYR A 83 8.93 -1.87 -11.64
C TYR A 83 10.20 -1.67 -12.45
N GLU A 84 11.33 -1.61 -11.74
CA GLU A 84 12.60 -2.04 -12.33
C GLU A 84 12.82 -3.52 -12.04
N SER A 85 13.49 -4.20 -12.97
CA SER A 85 13.77 -5.63 -12.82
C SER A 85 15.15 -6.00 -13.30
N PHE A 86 15.66 -7.09 -12.76
CA PHE A 86 16.87 -7.73 -13.24
C PHE A 86 16.72 -9.25 -13.19
N GLN A 87 17.51 -9.94 -13.99
CA GLN A 87 17.43 -11.39 -14.14
C GLN A 87 18.68 -12.05 -13.59
N ASN A 88 18.50 -13.19 -12.90
CA ASN A 88 19.58 -14.09 -12.52
C ASN A 88 19.17 -15.54 -12.83
N GLY A 89 19.78 -16.12 -13.86
CA GLY A 89 19.37 -17.43 -14.39
C GLY A 89 17.92 -17.40 -14.89
N LYS A 90 17.06 -18.23 -14.29
CA LYS A 90 15.62 -18.30 -14.63
C LYS A 90 14.74 -17.33 -13.82
N PHE A 91 15.32 -16.67 -12.83
CA PHE A 91 14.60 -15.84 -11.87
C PHE A 91 14.64 -14.37 -12.33
N ILE A 92 13.51 -13.68 -12.22
CA ILE A 92 13.37 -12.25 -12.52
C ILE A 92 12.97 -11.58 -11.22
N PHE A 93 13.80 -10.67 -10.70
CA PHE A 93 13.52 -9.93 -9.48
C PHE A 93 12.96 -8.57 -9.85
N ARG A 94 11.80 -8.22 -9.27
CA ARG A 94 11.11 -6.95 -9.47
C ARG A 94 11.23 -6.07 -8.23
N VAL A 95 11.50 -4.79 -8.41
CA VAL A 95 11.50 -3.81 -7.33
C VAL A 95 10.69 -2.57 -7.77
N PRO A 96 9.66 -2.17 -7.01
CA PRO A 96 8.85 -1.01 -7.35
C PRO A 96 9.63 0.30 -7.13
N GLY A 97 9.55 1.21 -8.11
CA GLY A 97 10.27 2.48 -8.14
C GLY A 97 9.50 3.67 -7.55
N ASN A 98 8.29 3.45 -7.03
CA ASN A 98 7.46 4.54 -6.50
C ASN A 98 8.13 5.22 -5.29
N PRO A 99 8.19 6.55 -5.22
CA PRO A 99 8.89 7.25 -4.13
C PRO A 99 8.24 7.10 -2.75
N GLN A 100 7.00 6.63 -2.70
CA GLN A 100 6.26 6.32 -1.47
C GLN A 100 6.54 4.91 -0.94
N ILE A 101 7.26 4.05 -1.67
CA ILE A 101 7.62 2.72 -1.19
C ILE A 101 9.02 2.72 -0.56
N TYR A 102 9.08 2.11 0.61
CA TYR A 102 10.28 1.97 1.41
C TYR A 102 10.50 0.51 1.74
N PHE A 103 11.75 0.13 1.96
CA PHE A 103 12.17 -1.22 2.32
C PHE A 103 12.94 -1.20 3.62
N ASN A 104 12.92 -2.30 4.39
CA ASN A 104 13.84 -2.50 5.50
C ASN A 104 14.90 -3.55 5.16
N GLU A 105 15.84 -3.77 6.07
CA GLU A 105 16.93 -4.74 5.88
C GLU A 105 16.46 -6.21 5.84
N ASN A 106 15.27 -6.48 6.39
CA ASN A 106 14.61 -7.78 6.44
C ASN A 106 13.77 -8.06 5.18
N ASP A 107 13.97 -7.27 4.11
CA ASP A 107 13.32 -7.45 2.83
C ASP A 107 11.78 -7.41 2.89
N CYS A 108 11.25 -6.65 3.86
CA CYS A 108 9.87 -6.22 3.96
C CYS A 108 9.72 -4.78 3.43
N TRP A 109 8.54 -4.46 2.91
CA TRP A 109 8.25 -3.15 2.31
C TRP A 109 7.10 -2.45 3.02
N ALA A 110 7.11 -1.11 2.96
CA ALA A 110 6.04 -0.23 3.39
C ALA A 110 5.73 0.79 2.28
N TYR A 111 4.48 0.79 1.78
CA TYR A 111 3.96 1.78 0.86
C TYR A 111 3.12 2.81 1.61
N VAL A 112 3.62 4.04 1.69
CA VAL A 112 3.12 5.08 2.60
C VAL A 112 2.24 6.09 1.88
N ILE A 113 1.01 6.27 2.34
CA ILE A 113 0.09 7.29 1.86
C ILE A 113 -0.47 8.05 3.08
N GLY A 114 -0.08 9.33 3.21
CA GLY A 114 -0.51 10.15 4.35
C GLY A 114 0.01 9.56 5.68
N ASN A 115 -0.91 9.20 6.58
CA ASN A 115 -0.59 8.61 7.88
C ASN A 115 -0.78 7.08 7.92
N ARG A 116 -0.86 6.41 6.77
CA ARG A 116 -1.04 4.96 6.68
C ARG A 116 0.03 4.33 5.81
N ALA A 117 0.38 3.09 6.13
CA ALA A 117 1.27 2.27 5.32
C ALA A 117 0.65 0.90 5.08
N ARG A 118 0.60 0.48 3.82
CA ARG A 118 0.50 -0.96 3.53
C ARG A 118 1.87 -1.58 3.62
N ILE A 119 1.93 -2.79 4.15
CA ILE A 119 3.17 -3.53 4.29
C ILE A 119 3.06 -4.91 3.66
N GLY A 120 4.21 -5.51 3.38
CA GLY A 120 4.34 -6.87 2.85
C GLY A 120 5.79 -7.32 2.72
N VAL A 121 5.99 -8.46 2.06
CA VAL A 121 7.33 -8.99 1.76
C VAL A 121 7.69 -8.72 0.30
N THR A 122 8.98 -8.61 0.03
CA THR A 122 9.48 -8.28 -1.32
C THR A 122 9.48 -9.48 -2.27
N ASP A 123 9.63 -9.21 -3.56
CA ASP A 123 9.78 -10.25 -4.58
C ASP A 123 11.03 -11.11 -4.36
N PHE A 124 12.05 -10.59 -3.67
CA PHE A 124 13.20 -11.37 -3.23
C PHE A 124 12.81 -12.43 -2.19
N VAL A 125 12.02 -12.06 -1.18
CA VAL A 125 11.56 -13.00 -0.13
C VAL A 125 10.71 -14.10 -0.74
N GLN A 126 9.70 -13.75 -1.54
CA GLN A 126 8.79 -14.75 -2.10
C GLN A 126 9.47 -15.72 -3.07
N GLN A 127 10.58 -15.35 -3.72
CA GLN A 127 11.34 -16.29 -4.57
C GLN A 127 12.24 -17.24 -3.77
N ASN A 128 12.69 -16.81 -2.60
CA ASN A 128 13.50 -17.63 -1.70
C ASN A 128 12.64 -18.62 -0.91
N LEU A 129 11.45 -18.16 -0.49
CA LEU A 129 10.38 -19.03 -0.06
C LEU A 129 9.86 -19.76 -1.30
N SER A 130 9.63 -21.06 -1.25
CA SER A 130 8.93 -21.72 -2.36
C SER A 130 7.46 -21.29 -2.35
N ASP A 131 6.57 -22.15 -2.84
CA ASP A 131 5.13 -21.98 -2.69
C ASP A 131 4.76 -21.70 -1.23
N ILE A 132 4.14 -20.54 -1.00
CA ILE A 132 3.65 -20.10 0.31
C ILE A 132 2.30 -20.80 0.54
N LEU A 133 2.20 -21.49 1.67
CA LEU A 133 1.09 -22.38 2.00
C LEU A 133 0.16 -21.80 3.07
N TYR A 134 0.71 -20.98 3.98
CA TYR A 134 -0.06 -20.37 5.06
C TYR A 134 0.40 -18.93 5.31
N PHE A 135 -0.55 -18.12 5.75
CA PHE A 135 -0.34 -16.78 6.26
C PHE A 135 -1.02 -16.66 7.64
N THR A 136 -0.25 -16.27 8.64
CA THR A 136 -0.78 -15.93 9.97
C THR A 136 -0.81 -14.40 10.09
N PRO A 137 -2.00 -13.77 10.05
CA PRO A 137 -2.12 -12.32 10.11
C PRO A 137 -1.85 -11.79 11.53
N PRO A 138 -1.46 -10.51 11.67
CA PRO A 138 -1.44 -9.84 12.96
C PRO A 138 -2.88 -9.55 13.45
N GLU A 139 -3.02 -9.25 14.73
CA GLU A 139 -4.31 -8.82 15.28
C GLU A 139 -4.63 -7.37 14.90
N ILE A 140 -5.83 -7.12 14.36
CA ILE A 140 -6.32 -5.75 14.15
C ILE A 140 -6.39 -5.05 15.50
N GLY A 141 -5.76 -3.87 15.58
CA GLY A 141 -5.68 -3.05 16.77
C GLY A 141 -4.39 -3.21 17.56
N ALA A 142 -3.53 -4.17 17.22
CA ALA A 142 -2.22 -4.34 17.83
C ALA A 142 -1.33 -3.10 17.58
N GLU A 143 -0.56 -2.70 18.59
CA GLU A 143 0.53 -1.73 18.47
C GLU A 143 1.81 -2.48 18.13
N ILE A 144 2.53 -2.00 17.11
CA ILE A 144 3.73 -2.65 16.57
C ILE A 144 4.81 -1.58 16.44
N ASP A 145 5.98 -1.89 17.00
CA ASP A 145 7.18 -1.06 16.84
C ASP A 145 7.88 -1.38 15.51
N GLN A 146 8.66 -0.43 14.99
CA GLN A 146 9.59 -0.71 13.91
C GLN A 146 10.49 -1.89 14.28
N PHE A 147 10.63 -2.84 13.35
CA PHE A 147 11.31 -4.12 13.54
C PHE A 147 10.62 -5.12 14.49
N GLY A 148 9.40 -4.84 14.93
CA GLY A 148 8.54 -5.82 15.58
C GLY A 148 7.94 -6.82 14.59
N GLU A 149 7.54 -7.98 15.09
CA GLU A 149 6.83 -8.99 14.30
C GLU A 149 5.39 -8.51 13.98
N VAL A 150 4.99 -8.64 12.73
CA VAL A 150 3.67 -8.22 12.22
C VAL A 150 2.93 -9.36 11.50
N GLY A 151 3.31 -10.60 11.78
CA GLY A 151 2.75 -11.82 11.21
C GLY A 151 3.83 -12.73 10.65
N GLU A 152 3.41 -13.85 10.08
CA GLU A 152 4.32 -14.85 9.51
C GLU A 152 3.72 -15.47 8.25
N ILE A 153 4.60 -15.90 7.34
CA ILE A 153 4.25 -16.73 6.18
C ILE A 153 5.00 -18.04 6.25
N GLU A 154 4.31 -19.14 5.92
CA GLU A 154 4.87 -20.47 5.93
C GLU A 154 4.90 -21.04 4.51
N SER A 155 6.05 -21.56 4.12
CA SER A 155 6.24 -22.34 2.89
C SER A 155 6.61 -23.78 3.26
N SER A 156 6.64 -24.68 2.27
CA SER A 156 7.11 -26.05 2.49
C SER A 156 8.57 -26.16 2.97
N LYS A 157 9.36 -25.07 2.90
CA LYS A 157 10.78 -25.05 3.28
C LYS A 157 11.03 -24.41 4.65
N SER A 158 10.29 -23.35 4.96
CA SER A 158 10.57 -22.50 6.12
C SER A 158 9.37 -21.62 6.47
N VAL A 159 9.37 -21.20 7.73
CA VAL A 159 8.56 -20.08 8.24
C VAL A 159 9.38 -18.80 8.12
N PHE A 160 8.73 -17.71 7.71
CA PHE A 160 9.33 -16.39 7.61
C PHE A 160 8.49 -15.40 8.43
N GLU A 161 9.11 -14.83 9.45
CA GLU A 161 8.53 -13.78 10.28
C GLU A 161 8.57 -12.46 9.50
N LEU A 162 7.42 -11.78 9.40
CA LEU A 162 7.32 -10.48 8.76
C LEU A 162 7.72 -9.44 9.79
N ILE A 163 8.76 -8.68 9.45
CA ILE A 163 9.32 -7.66 10.33
C ILE A 163 8.82 -6.30 9.88
N SER A 164 8.04 -5.63 10.75
CA SER A 164 7.39 -4.37 10.45
C SER A 164 8.42 -3.30 10.04
N PRO A 165 8.29 -2.67 8.86
CA PRO A 165 9.17 -1.58 8.48
C PRO A 165 8.88 -0.26 9.22
N VAL A 166 7.74 -0.17 9.90
CA VAL A 166 7.22 1.06 10.50
C VAL A 166 6.57 0.81 11.86
N THR A 167 6.56 1.84 12.70
CA THR A 167 5.88 1.90 13.98
C THR A 167 4.44 2.38 13.81
N GLY A 168 3.50 1.69 14.44
CA GLY A 168 2.10 2.09 14.39
C GLY A 168 1.11 1.07 14.91
N LYS A 169 -0.15 1.25 14.51
CA LYS A 169 -1.26 0.39 14.90
C LYS A 169 -1.82 -0.36 13.69
N VAL A 170 -2.02 -1.67 13.82
CA VAL A 170 -2.68 -2.47 12.78
C VAL A 170 -4.13 -2.03 12.65
N ILE A 171 -4.53 -1.60 11.47
CA ILE A 171 -5.89 -1.10 11.17
C ILE A 171 -6.62 -1.97 10.15
N SER A 172 -5.90 -2.77 9.36
CA SER A 172 -6.49 -3.74 8.43
C SER A 172 -5.51 -4.88 8.16
N VAL A 173 -6.04 -6.04 7.74
CA VAL A 173 -5.28 -7.21 7.31
C VAL A 173 -5.86 -7.75 6.02
N ASN A 174 -5.02 -8.29 5.15
CA ASN A 174 -5.46 -8.88 3.88
C ASN A 174 -6.04 -10.28 4.11
N LYS A 175 -7.34 -10.34 4.44
CA LYS A 175 -8.07 -11.60 4.68
C LYS A 175 -8.10 -12.54 3.48
N THR A 176 -7.83 -12.05 2.27
CA THR A 176 -7.77 -12.91 1.08
C THR A 176 -6.61 -13.90 1.18
N LEU A 177 -5.51 -13.53 1.85
CA LEU A 177 -4.34 -14.38 2.02
C LEU A 177 -4.60 -15.62 2.89
N GLU A 178 -5.63 -15.62 3.75
CA GLU A 178 -6.02 -16.81 4.51
C GLU A 178 -6.50 -17.96 3.60
N GLN A 179 -7.08 -17.62 2.44
CA GLN A 179 -7.58 -18.59 1.47
C GLN A 179 -6.68 -18.70 0.23
N LYS A 180 -5.90 -17.65 -0.05
CA LYS A 180 -5.05 -17.51 -1.24
C LYS A 180 -3.65 -16.97 -0.87
N PRO A 181 -2.88 -17.68 -0.04
CA PRO A 181 -1.53 -17.25 0.35
C PRO A 181 -0.58 -17.13 -0.85
N GLU A 182 -0.84 -17.85 -1.95
CA GLU A 182 -0.07 -17.79 -3.19
C GLU A 182 -0.05 -16.41 -3.86
N LEU A 183 -0.98 -15.51 -3.50
CA LEU A 183 -0.96 -14.12 -3.98
C LEU A 183 0.32 -13.37 -3.60
N ILE A 184 0.99 -13.78 -2.51
CA ILE A 184 2.29 -13.25 -2.12
C ILE A 184 3.37 -13.69 -3.12
N ASN A 185 3.32 -14.92 -3.63
CA ASN A 185 4.23 -15.38 -4.67
C ASN A 185 3.95 -14.68 -6.01
N GLU A 186 2.68 -14.50 -6.37
CA GLU A 186 2.27 -13.95 -7.67
C GLU A 186 2.52 -12.44 -7.78
N ASN A 187 2.06 -11.69 -6.78
CA ASN A 187 2.06 -10.23 -6.80
C ASN A 187 2.34 -9.64 -5.40
N PRO A 188 3.59 -9.75 -4.91
CA PRO A 188 3.97 -9.42 -3.52
C PRO A 188 3.73 -7.96 -3.14
N TYR A 189 3.75 -7.04 -4.10
CA TYR A 189 3.62 -5.60 -3.85
C TYR A 189 2.18 -5.09 -3.96
N GLU A 190 1.33 -5.77 -4.73
CA GLU A 190 -0.05 -5.33 -4.98
C GLU A 190 -1.02 -6.23 -4.21
N SER A 191 -1.51 -7.33 -4.79
CA SER A 191 -2.50 -8.20 -4.11
C SER A 191 -1.94 -9.01 -2.95
N GLY A 192 -0.61 -9.09 -2.82
CA GLY A 192 0.13 -9.78 -1.76
C GLY A 192 0.46 -8.93 -0.53
N TRP A 193 -0.07 -7.70 -0.40
CA TRP A 193 0.05 -6.91 0.83
C TRP A 193 -0.54 -7.68 2.03
N VAL A 194 0.04 -7.52 3.23
CA VAL A 194 -0.33 -8.34 4.40
C VAL A 194 -1.17 -7.59 5.43
N ALA A 195 -0.80 -6.35 5.72
CA ALA A 195 -1.45 -5.51 6.72
C ALA A 195 -1.37 -4.03 6.34
N GLU A 196 -2.27 -3.24 6.90
CA GLU A 196 -2.25 -1.79 6.86
C GLU A 196 -2.02 -1.26 8.28
N ILE A 197 -1.09 -0.32 8.41
CA ILE A 197 -0.64 0.26 9.66
C ILE A 197 -0.98 1.75 9.67
N GLU A 198 -1.64 2.22 10.72
CA GLU A 198 -1.73 3.64 11.04
C GLU A 198 -0.43 4.07 11.72
N LEU A 199 0.31 4.95 11.05
CA LEU A 199 1.66 5.36 11.44
C LEU A 199 1.61 6.30 12.64
N THR A 200 2.44 6.02 13.65
CA THR A 200 2.54 6.85 14.86
C THR A 200 3.89 7.55 15.00
N ASP A 201 4.94 7.09 14.34
CA ASP A 201 6.30 7.65 14.46
C ASP A 201 7.12 7.58 13.15
N PHE A 202 6.46 7.76 12.00
CA PHE A 202 7.07 7.56 10.68
C PHE A 202 8.32 8.41 10.42
N GLU A 203 8.39 9.64 10.96
CA GLU A 203 9.56 10.50 10.77
C GLU A 203 10.82 9.91 11.40
N SER A 204 10.70 9.25 12.56
CA SER A 204 11.80 8.53 13.21
C SER A 204 12.12 7.24 12.47
N ASP A 205 11.09 6.47 12.10
CA ASP A 205 11.23 5.20 11.37
C ASP A 205 12.02 5.38 10.06
N LYS A 206 11.84 6.52 9.38
CA LYS A 206 12.42 6.82 8.08
C LYS A 206 13.95 6.78 8.05
N GLU A 207 14.61 6.95 9.19
CA GLU A 207 16.07 6.88 9.30
C GLU A 207 16.63 5.50 8.94
N LEU A 208 15.84 4.45 9.17
CA LEU A 208 16.22 3.05 8.94
C LEU A 208 15.57 2.45 7.70
N LEU A 209 14.75 3.22 6.99
CA LEU A 209 14.13 2.83 5.74
C LEU A 209 15.03 3.09 4.53
N ILE A 210 14.88 2.23 3.54
CA ILE A 210 15.69 2.20 2.33
C ILE A 210 14.77 2.54 1.15
N GLY A 211 15.12 3.57 0.38
CA GLY A 211 14.44 3.90 -0.86
C GLY A 211 14.88 3.02 -2.04
N PHE A 212 14.15 3.12 -3.14
CA PHE A 212 14.34 2.33 -4.37
C PHE A 212 15.81 2.19 -4.81
N ASP A 213 16.50 3.31 -5.09
CA ASP A 213 17.85 3.30 -5.70
C ASP A 213 18.84 2.43 -4.90
N LYS A 214 18.79 2.55 -3.57
CA LYS A 214 19.69 1.82 -2.67
C LYS A 214 19.25 0.37 -2.51
N TYR A 215 17.95 0.12 -2.39
CA TYR A 215 17.43 -1.25 -2.23
C TYR A 215 17.67 -2.11 -3.47
N PHE A 216 17.49 -1.54 -4.67
CA PHE A 216 17.72 -2.23 -5.93
C PHE A 216 19.15 -2.77 -6.06
N GLU A 217 20.14 -1.94 -5.71
CA GLU A 217 21.56 -2.35 -5.71
C GLU A 217 21.89 -3.36 -4.59
N ILE A 218 21.24 -3.26 -3.43
CA ILE A 218 21.36 -4.25 -2.35
C ILE A 218 20.87 -5.63 -2.83
N ILE A 219 19.69 -5.70 -3.45
CA ILE A 219 19.12 -6.98 -3.89
C ILE A 219 19.90 -7.58 -5.04
N LYS A 220 20.38 -6.79 -6.00
CA LYS A 220 21.31 -7.29 -7.03
C LYS A 220 22.51 -7.99 -6.40
N LYS A 221 23.16 -7.34 -5.43
CA LYS A 221 24.31 -7.90 -4.74
C LYS A 221 23.94 -9.16 -3.94
N LYS A 222 22.86 -9.14 -3.16
CA LYS A 222 22.38 -10.33 -2.41
C LYS A 222 22.15 -11.51 -3.36
N VAL A 223 21.56 -11.27 -4.52
CA VAL A 223 21.27 -12.30 -5.54
C VAL A 223 22.53 -12.83 -6.22
N GLU A 224 23.55 -11.98 -6.44
CA GLU A 224 24.87 -12.40 -6.92
C GLU A 224 25.59 -13.27 -5.88
N ASP A 225 25.58 -12.86 -4.61
CA ASP A 225 26.26 -13.54 -3.50
C ASP A 225 25.64 -14.93 -3.19
N LEU A 226 24.33 -15.13 -3.44
CA LEU A 226 23.66 -16.43 -3.25
C LEU A 226 24.16 -17.53 -4.21
N ASN A 227 24.81 -17.14 -5.32
CA ASN A 227 25.30 -18.06 -6.35
C ASN A 227 26.83 -18.25 -6.33
N GLY A 228 27.54 -17.52 -5.46
CA GLY A 228 29.00 -17.59 -5.30
C GLY A 228 29.42 -18.58 -4.23
#